data_AF-A0A1H8AUT3-F1
#
_entry.id   AF-A0A1H8AUT3-F1
#
_cell.length_a   1.000
_cell.length_b   1.000
_cell.length_c   1.000
_cell.angle_alpha   90.00
_cell.angle_beta   90.00
_cell.angle_gamma   90.00
#
_symmetry.space_group_name_H-M   'P 1'
#
loop_
_entity.id
_entity.type
_entity.pdbx_description
1 polymer ?
#
loop_
_entity_poly.entity_id
_entity_poly.type
_entity_poly.pdbx_seq_one_letter_code
_entity_poly.pdbx_strand_id
1 'polypeptide(L)'
;MNENKNVSIQCYCCGYYTLEERGHYEICPVCFWEDDGAWEPDQISGPNHMTLKEGRKNFLEFGACEKRFIGKVEKAPNYKFKKESF
;
A
#
# COMPACT_ATOMS: atom_id res chain seq x y z
N MET A 1 22.22 -2.07 -1.09
CA MET A 1 21.85 -2.82 -2.31
C MET A 1 20.85 -1.94 -3.04
N ASN A 2 21.35 -1.22 -4.04
CA ASN A 2 20.57 -0.36 -4.92
C ASN A 2 20.02 -1.26 -6.01
N GLU A 3 18.76 -1.63 -5.92
CA GLU A 3 18.04 -2.16 -7.06
C GLU A 3 17.05 -1.09 -7.47
N ASN A 4 17.29 -0.49 -8.64
CA ASN A 4 16.28 0.27 -9.36
C ASN A 4 15.20 -0.71 -9.80
N LYS A 5 14.39 -1.16 -8.85
CA LYS A 5 13.25 -2.02 -9.12
C LYS A 5 12.21 -1.17 -9.83
N ASN A 6 11.80 -1.61 -11.01
CA ASN A 6 10.90 -0.84 -11.86
C ASN A 6 9.47 -1.02 -11.34
N VAL A 7 9.12 -0.21 -10.35
CA VAL A 7 7.86 -0.35 -9.63
C VAL A 7 6.71 0.18 -10.48
N SER A 8 5.83 -0.72 -10.91
CA SER A 8 4.82 -0.42 -11.95
C SER A 8 3.41 -0.85 -11.59
N ILE A 9 3.21 -1.51 -10.44
CA ILE A 9 1.91 -1.92 -9.96
C ILE A 9 1.46 -1.00 -8.81
N GLN A 10 0.23 -0.51 -8.95
CA GLN A 10 -0.40 0.39 -7.99
C GLN A 10 -0.83 -0.39 -6.74
N CYS A 11 -0.43 0.06 -5.56
CA CYS A 11 -0.98 -0.47 -4.31
C CYS A 11 -2.46 -0.07 -4.20
N TYR A 12 -3.36 -1.05 -4.07
CA TYR A 12 -4.80 -0.78 -4.00
C TYR A 12 -5.25 -0.03 -2.74
N CYS A 13 -4.42 0.03 -1.70
CA CYS A 13 -4.71 0.77 -0.48
C CYS A 13 -4.43 2.27 -0.65
N CYS A 14 -3.26 2.65 -1.18
CA CYS A 14 -2.81 4.05 -1.15
C CYS A 14 -2.75 4.74 -2.52
N GLY A 15 -2.82 3.97 -3.62
CA GLY A 15 -2.79 4.49 -4.99
C GLY A 15 -1.40 4.80 -5.52
N TYR A 16 -0.33 4.57 -4.75
CA TYR A 16 1.04 4.71 -5.23
C TYR A 16 1.50 3.48 -5.98
N TYR A 17 2.34 3.68 -7.00
CA TYR A 17 3.04 2.61 -7.71
C TYR A 17 4.22 2.16 -6.86
N THR A 18 4.01 1.08 -6.10
CA THR A 18 4.97 0.61 -5.09
C THR A 18 5.18 -0.90 -5.10
N LEU A 19 4.46 -1.63 -5.95
CA LEU A 19 4.56 -3.08 -6.05
C LEU A 19 5.20 -3.48 -7.37
N GLU A 20 5.98 -4.56 -7.36
CA GLU A 20 6.57 -5.16 -8.56
C GLU A 20 5.54 -6.07 -9.24
N GLU A 21 4.83 -6.89 -8.45
CA GLU A 21 3.81 -7.80 -8.94
C GLU A 21 2.57 -7.83 -8.02
N ARG A 22 1.40 -8.14 -8.60
CA ARG A 22 0.14 -8.26 -7.85
C ARG A 22 0.04 -9.62 -7.16
N GLY A 23 -0.35 -9.64 -5.89
CA GLY A 23 -0.65 -10.86 -5.13
C GLY A 23 0.57 -11.61 -4.61
N HIS A 24 1.74 -10.96 -4.56
CA HIS A 24 3.00 -11.55 -4.11
C HIS A 24 3.37 -11.19 -2.66
N TYR A 25 2.39 -10.73 -1.88
CA TYR A 25 2.57 -10.39 -0.45
C TYR A 25 3.64 -9.32 -0.22
N GLU A 26 3.87 -8.47 -1.23
CA GLU A 26 4.74 -7.31 -1.09
C GLU A 26 4.11 -6.29 -0.14
N ILE A 27 4.93 -5.72 0.74
CA ILE A 27 4.49 -4.66 1.65
C ILE A 27 4.73 -3.32 0.98
N CYS A 28 3.66 -2.57 0.75
CA CYS A 28 3.74 -1.22 0.24
C CYS A 28 4.53 -0.32 1.23
N PRO A 29 5.68 0.27 0.87
CA PRO A 29 6.44 1.14 1.77
C PRO A 29 5.72 2.46 2.10
N VAL A 30 4.67 2.82 1.35
CA VAL A 30 3.95 4.09 1.53
C VAL A 30 2.81 3.97 2.54
N CYS A 31 2.12 2.82 2.59
CA CYS A 31 1.00 2.64 3.51
C CYS A 31 1.12 1.40 4.38
N PHE A 32 2.11 0.54 4.16
CA PHE A 32 2.32 -0.71 4.87
C PHE A 32 1.25 -1.81 4.63
N TRP A 33 0.42 -1.65 3.59
CA TRP A 33 -0.49 -2.71 3.13
C TRP A 33 0.29 -3.87 2.50
N GLU A 34 0.02 -5.10 2.92
CA GLU A 34 0.57 -6.32 2.33
C GLU A 34 -0.35 -6.79 1.18
N ASP A 35 0.20 -6.90 -0.03
CA ASP A 35 -0.58 -7.16 -1.24
C ASP A 35 -0.90 -8.65 -1.42
N ASP A 36 -2.09 -9.06 -0.97
CA ASP A 36 -2.64 -10.41 -1.15
C ASP A 36 -3.41 -10.59 -2.47
N GLY A 37 -3.39 -9.58 -3.34
CA GLY A 37 -4.07 -9.60 -4.63
C GLY A 37 -5.57 -9.29 -4.56
N ALA A 38 -6.13 -9.11 -3.36
CA ALA A 38 -7.52 -8.72 -3.21
C ALA A 38 -7.72 -7.28 -3.68
N TRP A 39 -8.73 -7.07 -4.53
CA TRP A 39 -9.06 -5.77 -5.11
C TRP A 39 -10.46 -5.30 -4.71
N GLU A 40 -11.30 -6.21 -4.22
CA GLU A 40 -12.66 -5.91 -3.77
C GLU A 40 -12.66 -5.09 -2.48
N PRO A 41 -13.24 -3.88 -2.46
CA PRO A 41 -13.12 -2.95 -1.33
C PRO A 41 -13.60 -3.50 0.02
N ASP A 42 -14.66 -4.29 0.02
CA ASP A 42 -15.30 -4.83 1.23
C ASP A 42 -14.90 -6.28 1.54
N GLN A 43 -14.01 -6.89 0.74
CA GLN A 43 -13.42 -8.20 1.06
C GLN A 43 -12.36 -8.04 2.16
N ILE A 44 -12.39 -8.92 3.17
CA ILE A 44 -11.36 -8.96 4.20
C ILE A 44 -10.06 -9.50 3.59
N SER A 45 -8.99 -8.72 3.72
CA SER A 45 -7.65 -9.19 3.43
C SER A 45 -7.14 -10.08 4.56
N GLY A 46 -6.60 -11.24 4.19
CA GLY A 46 -6.01 -12.20 5.13
C GLY A 46 -4.88 -11.60 5.97
N PRO A 47 -3.77 -11.15 5.36
CA PRO A 47 -2.61 -10.62 6.08
C PRO A 47 -2.87 -9.27 6.77
N ASN A 48 -3.72 -8.42 6.19
CA ASN A 48 -4.00 -7.10 6.78
C ASN A 48 -5.08 -7.14 7.86
N HIS A 49 -5.85 -8.23 7.97
CA HIS A 49 -6.95 -8.43 8.93
C HIS A 49 -8.01 -7.31 8.91
N MET A 50 -8.17 -6.66 7.75
CA MET A 50 -9.14 -5.59 7.50
C MET A 50 -9.51 -5.56 6.02
N THR A 51 -10.57 -4.84 5.70
CA THR A 51 -10.97 -4.59 4.32
C THR A 51 -10.08 -3.54 3.66
N LEU A 52 -10.00 -3.58 2.33
CA LEU A 52 -9.27 -2.58 1.56
C LEU A 52 -9.85 -1.17 1.76
N LYS A 53 -11.17 -1.07 1.93
CA LYS A 53 -11.88 0.18 2.24
C LYS A 53 -11.45 0.76 3.59
N GLU A 54 -11.27 -0.07 4.62
CA GLU A 54 -10.75 0.36 5.91
C GLU A 54 -9.28 0.81 5.79
N GLY A 55 -8.45 0.05 5.09
CA GLY A 55 -7.06 0.43 4.80
C GLY A 55 -6.94 1.78 4.07
N ARG A 56 -7.78 2.01 3.04
CA ARG A 56 -7.88 3.30 2.32
C ARG A 56 -8.26 4.44 3.26
N LYS A 57 -9.29 4.25 4.10
CA LYS A 57 -9.72 5.26 5.07
C LYS A 57 -8.59 5.60 6.06
N ASN A 58 -7.94 4.58 6.59
CA ASN A 58 -6.81 4.71 7.50
C ASN A 58 -5.65 5.49 6.86
N PHE A 59 -5.32 5.17 5.61
CA PHE A 59 -4.28 5.88 4.87
C PHE A 59 -4.60 7.36 4.67
N LEU A 60 -5.87 7.69 4.38
CA LEU A 60 -6.31 9.09 4.29
C LEU A 60 -6.26 9.81 5.64
N GLU A 61 -6.52 9.12 6.75
CA GLU A 61 -6.57 9.72 8.09
C GLU A 61 -5.18 9.93 8.70
N PHE A 62 -4.25 8.98 8.54
CA PHE A 62 -2.94 9.03 9.22
C PHE A 62 -1.75 8.54 8.39
N GLY A 63 -1.92 8.31 7.08
CA GLY A 63 -0.81 8.00 6.17
C GLY A 63 -0.28 6.57 6.23
N ALA A 64 -0.98 5.64 6.90
CA ALA A 64 -0.67 4.21 6.90
C ALA A 64 -1.98 3.39 6.88
N CYS A 65 -1.93 2.10 6.56
CA CYS A 65 -3.09 1.21 6.60
C CYS A 65 -3.53 0.92 8.04
N GLU A 66 -2.64 1.08 9.03
CA GLU A 66 -2.91 0.87 10.45
C GLU A 66 -2.01 1.77 11.33
N LYS A 67 -2.53 2.25 12.47
CA LYS A 67 -1.84 3.25 13.32
C LYS A 67 -0.45 2.81 13.78
N ARG A 68 -0.26 1.51 14.05
CA ARG A 68 1.04 0.98 14.49
C ARG A 68 2.15 1.08 13.44
N PHE A 69 1.82 1.34 12.17
CA PHE A 69 2.78 1.42 11.07
C PHE A 69 3.15 2.84 10.66
N ILE A 70 2.61 3.88 11.30
CA ILE A 70 2.95 5.28 11.01
C ILE A 70 4.47 5.52 11.06
N GLY A 71 5.19 4.85 11.97
CA GLY A 71 6.65 4.96 12.07
C GLY A 71 7.45 4.15 11.04
N LYS A 72 6.79 3.35 10.19
CA LYS A 72 7.41 2.43 9.23
C LYS A 72 7.19 2.81 7.75
N VAL A 73 6.41 3.85 7.48
CA VAL A 73 6.12 4.30 6.11
C VAL A 73 7.16 5.30 5.61
N GLU A 74 7.28 5.40 4.29
CA GLU A 74 8.03 6.48 3.63
C GLU A 74 7.43 7.84 3.98
N LYS A 75 8.24 8.76 4.49
CA LYS A 75 7.80 10.08 4.97
C LYS A 75 7.45 11.04 3.84
N ALA A 76 8.07 10.86 2.66
CA ALA A 76 7.91 11.78 1.55
C ALA A 76 7.67 11.03 0.22
N PRO A 77 6.58 10.24 0.12
CA PRO A 77 6.38 9.28 -0.98
C PRO A 77 6.22 9.97 -2.33
N ASN A 78 5.70 11.19 -2.37
CA ASN A 78 5.51 11.97 -3.60
C ASN A 78 6.81 12.30 -4.36
N TYR A 79 7.96 12.28 -3.69
CA TYR A 79 9.26 12.51 -4.33
C TYR A 79 9.89 11.22 -4.87
N LYS A 80 9.35 10.05 -4.51
CA LYS A 80 9.92 8.73 -4.83
C LYS A 80 9.01 7.88 -5.71
N PHE A 81 7.69 8.02 -5.55
CA PHE A 81 6.70 7.14 -6.16
C PHE A 81 5.65 7.95 -6.91
N LYS A 82 5.28 7.48 -8.10
CA LYS A 82 4.11 7.96 -8.82
C LYS A 82 2.85 7.56 -8.04
N LYS A 83 1.81 8.40 -8.09
CA LYS A 83 0.49 8.11 -7.55
C LYS A 83 -0.59 8.33 -8.59
N GLU A 84 -1.56 7.43 -8.63
CA GLU A 84 -2.83 7.64 -9.32
C GLU A 84 -3.99 7.40 -8.34
N SER A 85 -5.12 8.05 -8.61
CA SER A 85 -6.37 7.82 -7.88
C SER A 85 -7.01 6.50 -8.35
N PHE A 86 -7.92 5.95 -7.54
CA PHE A 86 -8.81 4.85 -7.95
C PHE A 86 -10.08 5.38 -8.61
#